data_AF-A0A0C9YDK1-F1
#
_entry.id   AF-A0A0C9YDK1-F1
#
_cell.length_a   1.000
_cell.length_b   1.000
_cell.length_c   1.000
_cell.angle_alpha   90.00
_cell.angle_beta   90.00
_cell.angle_gamma   90.00
#
_symmetry.space_group_name_H-M   'P 1'
#
loop_
_entity.id
_entity.type
_entity.pdbx_description
1 polymer ?
#
loop_
_entity_poly.entity_id
_entity_poly.type
_entity_poly.pdbx_seq_one_letter_code
_entity_poly.pdbx_strand_id
1 'polypeptide(L)'
;MRRDASVCRRVGNSNVRGKSLNTKRRDTRQRCSASPAVRTALEKQLESVIRENEELSLLVSEYKTAASQHLLRNLEENFSCPLCFEIMASPYTLRSPSCGHSFCATCILKWFFSRLHRNCGDWHDVVQCPICRCPLSTPDLQPRSEQTFPFLPNRALDGALQGLIKSLAGELDDECSSSASNAQLSAWSDEGLARQDWTNRDSRIGRNEMTSLGAQWTTMKAVDFVNFKNHLDV
;
A
#
# COMPACT_ATOMS: atom_id res chain seq x y z
N MET A 1 96.00 -26.02 54.79
CA MET A 1 95.64 -26.84 53.61
C MET A 1 94.15 -26.60 53.33
N ARG A 2 93.79 -25.88 52.25
CA ARG A 2 93.04 -26.36 51.04
C ARG A 2 91.73 -27.12 51.37
N ARG A 3 90.56 -26.94 50.75
CA ARG A 3 89.91 -25.97 49.80
C ARG A 3 88.47 -26.52 49.58
N ASP A 4 87.49 -25.62 49.38
CA ASP A 4 86.19 -25.75 48.66
C ASP A 4 85.16 -26.83 49.11
N ALA A 5 83.83 -26.63 49.04
CA ALA A 5 83.03 -25.82 48.11
C ALA A 5 81.68 -25.36 48.72
N SER A 6 81.22 -24.15 48.37
CA SER A 6 79.81 -23.76 48.49
C SER A 6 79.28 -23.23 47.16
N VAL A 7 78.07 -23.69 46.83
CA VAL A 7 77.39 -23.54 45.55
C VAL A 7 76.87 -22.12 45.35
N CYS A 8 77.17 -21.53 44.19
CA CYS A 8 76.61 -20.26 43.73
C CYS A 8 75.32 -20.53 42.93
N ARG A 9 74.15 -20.03 43.38
CA ARG A 9 72.95 -19.85 42.52
C ARG A 9 72.74 -18.36 42.28
N ARG A 10 72.88 -17.93 41.02
CA ARG A 10 72.45 -16.61 40.54
C ARG A 10 70.93 -16.55 40.49
N VAL A 11 70.32 -15.64 41.25
CA VAL A 11 68.94 -15.21 41.03
C VAL A 11 68.94 -14.15 39.92
N GLY A 12 68.30 -14.49 38.80
CA GLY A 12 68.12 -13.60 37.67
C GLY A 12 67.26 -12.38 38.03
N ASN A 13 67.69 -11.23 37.54
CA ASN A 13 67.15 -9.91 37.83
C ASN A 13 65.74 -9.71 37.22
N SER A 14 64.70 -9.96 38.01
CA SER A 14 63.27 -9.76 37.68
C SER A 14 62.83 -8.29 37.63
N ASN A 15 63.72 -7.35 37.96
CA ASN A 15 63.38 -5.94 38.19
C ASN A 15 63.34 -5.07 36.91
N VAL A 16 63.85 -5.56 35.78
CA VAL A 16 63.89 -4.78 34.51
C VAL A 16 62.58 -4.93 33.70
N ARG A 17 61.91 -6.09 33.77
CA ARG A 17 60.62 -6.33 33.08
C ARG A 17 59.46 -5.54 33.68
N GLY A 18 59.43 -5.32 35.00
CA GLY A 18 58.37 -4.56 35.69
C GLY A 18 58.37 -3.06 35.37
N LYS A 19 59.55 -2.45 35.19
CA LYS A 19 59.67 -1.02 34.83
C LYS A 19 59.17 -0.75 33.42
N SER A 20 59.54 -1.60 32.44
CA SER A 20 59.10 -1.45 31.05
C SER A 20 57.58 -1.56 30.89
N LEU A 21 56.94 -2.49 31.62
CA LEU A 21 55.48 -2.65 31.62
C LEU A 21 54.76 -1.47 32.29
N ASN A 22 55.31 -0.89 33.35
CA ASN A 22 54.75 0.29 34.01
C ASN A 22 54.86 1.56 33.16
N THR A 23 55.97 1.75 32.44
CA THR A 23 56.14 2.87 31.50
C THR A 23 55.18 2.74 30.32
N LYS A 24 55.07 1.53 29.72
CA LYS A 24 54.08 1.25 28.66
C LYS A 24 52.64 1.46 29.12
N ARG A 25 52.30 1.08 30.37
CA ARG A 25 50.97 1.31 30.99
C ARG A 25 50.66 2.78 31.26
N ARG A 26 51.67 3.59 31.62
CA ARG A 26 51.52 5.04 31.75
C ARG A 26 51.30 5.70 30.40
N ASP A 27 52.07 5.30 29.39
CA ASP A 27 51.92 5.79 28.02
C ASP A 27 50.54 5.43 27.43
N THR A 28 50.07 4.20 27.65
CA THR A 28 48.71 3.78 27.21
C THR A 28 47.61 4.48 27.99
N ARG A 29 47.77 4.75 29.30
CA ARG A 29 46.81 5.55 30.07
C ARG A 29 46.74 7.01 29.62
N GLN A 30 47.87 7.58 29.23
CA GLN A 30 47.97 8.95 28.74
C GLN A 30 47.46 9.09 27.30
N ARG A 31 47.53 8.01 26.51
CA ARG A 31 46.92 7.90 25.17
C ARG A 31 45.41 7.64 25.21
N CYS A 32 44.87 7.11 26.32
CA CYS A 32 43.44 6.81 26.49
C CYS A 32 42.61 7.96 27.11
N SER A 33 43.20 9.10 27.47
CA SER A 33 42.44 10.29 27.83
C SER A 33 42.33 11.21 26.61
N ALA A 34 41.25 11.10 25.83
CA ALA A 34 40.94 12.12 24.83
C ALA A 34 41.02 13.51 25.49
N SER A 35 41.78 14.43 24.90
CA SER A 35 41.92 15.81 25.41
C SER A 35 40.54 16.43 25.59
N PRO A 36 40.25 17.16 26.69
CA PRO A 36 38.97 17.84 26.91
C PRO A 36 38.53 18.67 25.69
N ALA A 37 39.48 19.30 24.99
CA ALA A 37 39.21 20.04 23.76
C ALA A 37 38.67 19.17 22.63
N VAL A 38 39.13 17.92 22.51
CA VAL A 38 38.64 16.95 21.51
C VAL A 38 37.22 16.49 21.84
N ARG A 39 36.89 16.32 23.14
CA ARG A 39 35.53 15.96 23.57
C ARG A 39 34.53 17.08 23.27
N THR A 40 34.84 18.31 23.63
CA THR A 40 33.98 19.47 23.35
C THR A 40 33.82 19.72 21.85
N ALA A 41 34.88 19.51 21.05
CA ALA A 41 34.78 19.58 19.59
C ALA A 41 33.84 18.51 19.03
N LEU A 42 33.89 17.28 19.55
CA LEU A 42 33.02 16.18 19.14
C LEU A 42 31.55 16.42 19.54
N GLU A 43 31.28 16.92 20.74
CA GLU A 43 29.93 17.30 21.20
C GLU A 43 29.33 18.38 20.29
N LYS A 44 30.11 19.40 19.94
CA LYS A 44 29.68 20.44 18.99
C LYS A 44 29.38 19.88 17.60
N GLN A 45 30.15 18.89 17.13
CA GLN A 45 29.86 18.21 15.87
C GLN A 45 28.59 17.36 15.95
N LEU A 46 28.38 16.64 17.06
CA LEU A 46 27.17 15.85 17.29
C LEU A 46 25.92 16.75 17.27
N GLU A 47 25.94 17.87 17.98
CA GLU A 47 24.85 18.85 17.99
C GLU A 47 24.55 19.40 16.58
N SER A 48 25.61 19.69 15.81
CA SER A 48 25.46 20.13 14.42
C SER A 48 24.78 19.08 13.55
N VAL A 49 25.16 17.81 13.69
CA VAL A 49 24.57 16.69 12.94
C VAL A 49 23.12 16.44 13.36
N ILE A 50 22.82 16.55 14.65
CA ILE A 50 21.44 16.43 15.15
C ILE A 50 20.55 17.50 14.51
N ARG A 51 20.98 18.76 14.53
CA ARG A 51 20.24 19.87 13.94
C ARG A 51 20.01 19.69 12.43
N GLU A 52 21.02 19.24 11.70
CA GLU A 52 20.90 18.96 10.26
C GLU A 52 19.95 17.78 9.99
N ASN A 53 19.99 16.73 10.80
CA ASN A 53 19.05 15.61 10.70
C ASN A 53 17.60 16.03 10.99
N GLU A 54 17.37 16.92 11.96
CA GLU A 54 16.04 17.47 12.24
C GLU A 54 15.51 18.30 11.06
N GLU A 55 16.36 19.15 10.46
CA GLU A 55 15.99 19.94 9.27
C GLU A 55 15.66 19.04 8.07
N LEU A 56 16.49 18.02 7.81
CA LEU A 56 16.23 17.03 6.75
C LEU A 56 14.95 16.23 7.01
N SER A 57 14.67 15.88 8.27
CA SER A 57 13.44 15.17 8.66
C SER A 57 12.18 16.00 8.34
N LEU A 58 12.22 17.31 8.60
CA LEU A 58 11.12 18.22 8.25
C LEU A 58 10.92 18.30 6.73
N LEU A 59 12.00 18.48 5.96
CA LEU A 59 11.94 18.55 4.50
C LEU A 59 11.40 17.25 3.87
N VAL A 60 11.82 16.09 4.39
CA VAL A 60 11.30 14.79 3.96
C VAL A 60 9.80 14.67 4.26
N SER A 61 9.36 15.09 5.45
CA SER A 61 7.94 15.06 5.83
C SER A 61 7.07 15.94 4.93
N GLU A 62 7.54 17.15 4.59
CA GLU A 62 6.83 18.05 3.66
C GLU A 62 6.73 17.45 2.25
N TYR A 63 7.84 16.91 1.72
CA TYR A 63 7.87 16.25 0.42
C TYR A 63 6.90 15.07 0.37
N LYS A 64 6.92 14.21 1.39
CA LYS A 64 6.00 13.06 1.51
C LYS A 64 4.54 13.51 1.50
N THR A 65 4.21 14.54 2.28
CA THR A 65 2.85 15.09 2.33
C THR A 65 2.41 15.59 0.95
N ALA A 66 3.26 16.33 0.25
CA ALA A 66 2.98 16.82 -1.09
C ALA A 66 2.81 15.68 -2.11
N ALA A 67 3.66 14.65 -2.03
CA ALA A 67 3.59 13.45 -2.87
C ALA A 67 2.27 12.68 -2.64
N SER A 68 1.89 12.42 -1.38
CA SER A 68 0.64 11.77 -1.01
C SER A 68 -0.59 12.54 -1.47
N GLN A 69 -0.59 13.87 -1.34
CA GLN A 69 -1.66 14.73 -1.87
C GLN A 69 -1.76 14.65 -3.39
N HIS A 70 -0.63 14.61 -4.08
CA HIS A 70 -0.62 14.47 -5.53
C HIS A 70 -1.17 13.10 -5.98
N LEU A 71 -0.75 12.02 -5.31
CA LEU A 71 -1.25 10.66 -5.58
C LEU A 71 -2.76 10.56 -5.35
N LEU A 72 -3.26 11.11 -4.24
CA LEU A 72 -4.68 11.09 -3.93
C LEU A 72 -5.49 11.88 -4.97
N ARG A 73 -5.06 13.10 -5.33
CA ARG A 73 -5.72 13.87 -6.40
C ARG A 73 -5.74 13.12 -7.73
N ASN A 74 -4.63 12.47 -8.09
CA ASN A 74 -4.57 11.67 -9.31
C ASN A 74 -5.60 10.52 -9.29
N LEU A 75 -5.75 9.83 -8.16
CA LEU A 75 -6.78 8.80 -7.97
C LEU A 75 -8.20 9.36 -8.10
N GLU A 76 -8.48 10.49 -7.45
CA GLU A 76 -9.79 11.14 -7.46
C GLU A 76 -10.17 11.68 -8.85
N GLU A 77 -9.22 12.26 -9.59
CA GLU A 77 -9.47 12.87 -10.91
C GLU A 77 -9.56 11.84 -12.05
N ASN A 78 -8.70 10.81 -12.03
CA ASN A 78 -8.54 9.90 -13.18
C ASN A 78 -9.12 8.51 -12.96
N PHE A 79 -9.44 8.13 -11.73
CA PHE A 79 -9.85 6.76 -11.39
C PHE A 79 -11.16 6.68 -10.60
N SER A 80 -11.96 7.75 -10.62
CA SER A 80 -13.28 7.78 -9.99
C SER A 80 -14.34 7.09 -10.87
N CYS A 81 -15.22 6.35 -10.21
CA CYS A 81 -16.33 5.65 -10.84
C CYS A 81 -17.43 6.63 -11.23
N PRO A 82 -17.89 6.68 -12.49
CA PRO A 82 -18.91 7.66 -12.90
C PRO A 82 -20.32 7.44 -12.31
N LEU A 83 -20.54 6.35 -11.57
CA LEU A 83 -21.81 6.03 -10.93
C LEU A 83 -21.85 6.38 -9.44
N CYS A 84 -20.74 6.18 -8.71
CA CYS A 84 -20.67 6.48 -7.28
C CYS A 84 -19.72 7.63 -6.94
N PHE A 85 -18.97 8.15 -7.90
CA PHE A 85 -17.98 9.23 -7.78
C PHE A 85 -16.80 8.96 -6.83
N GLU A 86 -16.74 7.75 -6.28
CA GLU A 86 -15.62 7.26 -5.48
C GLU A 86 -14.52 6.64 -6.35
N ILE A 87 -13.30 6.55 -5.82
CA ILE A 87 -12.21 5.77 -6.43
C ILE A 87 -12.71 4.36 -6.73
N MET A 88 -12.53 3.94 -7.98
CA MET A 88 -13.12 2.73 -8.53
C MET A 88 -12.59 1.49 -7.80
N ALA A 89 -13.49 0.58 -7.45
CA ALA A 89 -13.18 -0.65 -6.75
C ALA A 89 -13.63 -1.84 -7.62
N SER A 90 -12.73 -2.78 -7.88
CA SER A 90 -12.89 -3.87 -8.84
C SER A 90 -13.42 -3.39 -10.18
N PRO A 91 -12.60 -2.69 -10.99
CA PRO A 91 -13.05 -2.07 -12.22
C PRO A 91 -13.48 -3.11 -13.28
N TYR A 92 -14.70 -2.97 -13.79
CA TYR A 92 -15.20 -3.74 -14.94
C TYR A 92 -15.58 -2.82 -16.09
N THR A 93 -15.19 -3.22 -17.29
CA THR A 93 -15.51 -2.54 -18.55
C THR A 93 -16.73 -3.17 -19.18
N LEU A 94 -17.61 -2.33 -19.73
CA LEU A 94 -18.75 -2.79 -20.52
C LEU A 94 -18.28 -3.41 -21.84
N ARG A 95 -18.76 -4.62 -22.14
CA ARG A 95 -18.53 -5.31 -23.41
C ARG A 95 -19.50 -4.81 -24.47
N SER A 96 -19.21 -3.64 -25.04
CA SER A 96 -19.95 -3.09 -26.19
C SER A 96 -18.98 -2.78 -27.34
N PRO A 97 -19.29 -3.09 -28.60
CA PRO A 97 -18.40 -2.81 -29.73
C PRO A 97 -18.06 -1.32 -29.90
N SER A 98 -18.91 -0.44 -29.38
CA SER A 98 -18.79 1.01 -29.52
C SER A 98 -18.49 1.74 -28.21
N CYS A 99 -18.23 1.04 -27.09
CA CYS A 99 -17.77 1.68 -25.86
C CYS A 99 -16.84 0.79 -25.01
N GLY A 100 -15.97 1.43 -24.24
CA GLY A 100 -15.05 0.79 -23.29
C GLY A 100 -15.09 1.43 -21.90
N HIS A 101 -16.24 1.97 -21.49
CA HIS A 101 -16.37 2.62 -20.19
C HIS A 101 -16.29 1.63 -19.04
N SER A 102 -15.55 2.01 -17.99
CA SER A 102 -15.34 1.20 -16.78
C SER A 102 -16.08 1.79 -15.58
N PHE A 103 -16.46 0.91 -14.66
CA PHE A 103 -17.19 1.23 -13.43
C PHE A 103 -16.75 0.27 -12.32
N CYS A 104 -17.07 0.59 -11.06
CA CYS A 104 -16.99 -0.40 -9.99
C CYS A 104 -17.87 -1.61 -10.34
N ALA A 105 -17.41 -2.82 -9.99
CA ALA A 105 -18.16 -4.05 -10.20
C ALA A 105 -19.60 -3.96 -9.67
N THR A 106 -19.78 -3.57 -8.40
CA THR A 106 -21.10 -3.48 -7.77
C THR A 106 -21.97 -2.40 -8.41
N CYS A 107 -21.40 -1.24 -8.78
CA CYS A 107 -22.15 -0.15 -9.39
C CYS A 107 -22.76 -0.57 -10.73
N ILE A 108 -21.98 -1.21 -11.60
CA ILE A 108 -22.48 -1.59 -12.93
C ILE A 108 -23.43 -2.80 -12.86
N LEU A 109 -23.24 -3.69 -11.90
CA LEU A 109 -24.20 -4.75 -11.54
C LEU A 109 -25.55 -4.14 -11.17
N LYS A 110 -25.56 -3.23 -10.18
CA LYS A 110 -26.78 -2.55 -9.71
C LYS A 110 -27.47 -1.81 -10.85
N TRP A 111 -26.71 -1.10 -11.69
CA TRP A 111 -27.27 -0.44 -12.87
C TRP A 111 -27.94 -1.42 -13.83
N PHE A 112 -27.25 -2.50 -14.21
CA PHE A 112 -27.76 -3.48 -15.16
C PHE A 112 -29.01 -4.20 -14.64
N PHE A 113 -29.00 -4.63 -13.38
CA PHE A 113 -30.12 -5.33 -12.75
C PHE A 113 -31.26 -4.40 -12.32
N SER A 114 -31.03 -3.08 -12.17
CA SER A 114 -32.13 -2.13 -11.95
C SER A 114 -33.16 -2.15 -13.09
N ARG A 115 -32.72 -2.50 -14.31
CA ARG A 115 -33.53 -2.59 -15.53
C ARG A 115 -34.21 -3.94 -15.72
N LEU A 116 -33.89 -4.94 -14.89
CA LEU A 116 -34.54 -6.25 -14.93
C LEU A 116 -35.96 -6.14 -14.33
N HIS A 117 -36.96 -6.62 -15.06
CA HIS A 117 -38.33 -6.64 -14.60
C HIS A 117 -38.55 -7.76 -13.58
N ARG A 118 -38.93 -7.41 -12.33
CA ARG A 118 -39.02 -8.36 -11.21
C ARG A 118 -40.00 -9.52 -11.45
N ASN A 119 -41.11 -9.26 -12.14
CA ASN A 119 -42.19 -10.24 -12.22
C ASN A 119 -41.90 -11.35 -13.24
N CYS A 120 -41.20 -11.04 -14.33
CA CYS A 120 -40.87 -12.03 -15.36
C CYS A 120 -39.39 -12.45 -15.34
N GLY A 121 -38.49 -11.66 -14.74
CA GLY A 121 -37.05 -11.93 -14.73
C GLY A 121 -36.35 -11.72 -16.06
N ASP A 122 -36.89 -10.82 -16.90
CA ASP A 122 -36.31 -10.44 -18.20
C ASP A 122 -36.10 -8.92 -18.31
N TRP A 123 -35.28 -8.51 -19.28
CA TRP A 123 -35.09 -7.11 -19.66
C TRP A 123 -36.00 -6.79 -20.84
N HIS A 124 -37.00 -5.93 -20.63
CA HIS A 124 -37.92 -5.51 -21.70
C HIS A 124 -37.38 -4.37 -22.55
N ASP A 125 -36.37 -3.66 -22.04
CA ASP A 125 -35.69 -2.56 -22.70
C ASP A 125 -34.20 -2.89 -22.86
N VAL A 126 -33.60 -2.40 -23.94
CA VAL A 126 -32.15 -2.50 -24.17
C VAL A 126 -31.42 -1.78 -23.03
N VAL A 127 -30.59 -2.51 -22.29
CA VAL A 127 -29.73 -1.90 -21.28
C VAL A 127 -28.62 -1.11 -21.98
N GLN A 128 -28.39 0.12 -21.53
CA GLN A 128 -27.42 1.02 -22.14
C GLN A 128 -26.30 1.40 -21.16
N CYS A 129 -25.14 1.74 -21.71
CA CYS A 129 -24.04 2.33 -20.97
C CYS A 129 -24.50 3.63 -20.27
N PRO A 130 -24.26 3.82 -18.96
CA PRO A 130 -24.63 5.03 -18.24
C PRO A 130 -24.03 6.33 -18.81
N ILE A 131 -22.90 6.24 -19.51
CA ILE A 131 -22.13 7.40 -19.98
C ILE A 131 -22.50 7.75 -21.43
N CYS A 132 -22.32 6.82 -22.36
CA CYS A 132 -22.48 7.08 -23.79
C CYS A 132 -23.75 6.49 -24.41
N ARG A 133 -24.57 5.80 -23.62
CA ARG A 133 -25.81 5.14 -24.06
C ARG A 133 -25.63 4.03 -25.12
N CYS A 134 -24.41 3.60 -25.39
CA CYS A 134 -24.17 2.43 -26.23
C CYS A 134 -24.91 1.21 -25.67
N PRO A 135 -25.59 0.41 -26.52
CA PRO A 135 -26.35 -0.74 -26.08
C PRO A 135 -25.43 -1.84 -25.53
N LEU A 136 -25.92 -2.54 -24.53
CA LEU A 136 -25.33 -3.74 -23.95
C LEU A 136 -26.12 -4.96 -24.39
N SER A 137 -25.44 -6.09 -24.49
CA SER A 137 -26.09 -7.37 -24.76
C SER A 137 -26.98 -7.77 -23.58
N THR A 138 -28.27 -7.95 -23.83
CA THR A 138 -29.21 -8.58 -22.90
C THR A 138 -29.42 -10.06 -23.25
N PRO A 139 -29.69 -10.90 -22.24
CA PRO A 139 -30.11 -12.30 -22.38
C PRO A 139 -31.38 -12.60 -23.20
N ASP A 140 -31.33 -12.65 -24.53
CA ASP A 140 -32.57 -12.94 -25.30
C ASP A 140 -32.74 -14.42 -25.74
N LEU A 141 -31.67 -15.23 -25.75
CA LEU A 141 -31.73 -16.64 -26.19
C LEU A 141 -31.05 -17.58 -25.19
N GLN A 142 -31.76 -18.65 -24.77
CA GLN A 142 -31.19 -19.77 -24.00
C GLN A 142 -30.89 -20.97 -24.91
N PRO A 143 -29.76 -21.68 -24.70
CA PRO A 143 -28.68 -21.36 -23.77
C PRO A 143 -27.84 -20.17 -24.24
N ARG A 144 -27.38 -19.34 -23.29
CA ARG A 144 -26.58 -18.15 -23.61
C ARG A 144 -25.13 -18.53 -23.89
N SER A 145 -24.51 -17.85 -24.85
CA SER A 145 -23.05 -17.92 -25.03
C SER A 145 -22.34 -17.08 -23.96
N GLU A 146 -21.20 -17.56 -23.45
CA GLU A 146 -20.32 -16.79 -22.53
C GLU A 146 -19.91 -15.43 -23.11
N GLN A 147 -19.86 -15.32 -24.45
CA GLN A 147 -19.52 -14.10 -25.15
C GLN A 147 -20.57 -13.00 -24.98
N THR A 148 -21.81 -13.36 -24.61
CA THR A 148 -22.90 -12.40 -24.33
C THR A 148 -22.80 -11.77 -22.94
N PHE A 149 -21.88 -12.23 -22.07
CA PHE A 149 -21.70 -11.63 -20.75
C PHE A 149 -21.26 -10.15 -20.90
N PRO A 150 -22.03 -9.18 -20.37
CA PRO A 150 -21.87 -7.77 -20.73
C PRO A 150 -20.68 -7.09 -20.02
N PHE A 151 -19.95 -7.80 -19.16
CA PHE A 151 -18.86 -7.25 -18.35
C PHE A 151 -17.53 -7.94 -18.63
N LEU A 152 -16.45 -7.17 -18.63
CA LEU A 152 -15.08 -7.65 -18.74
C LEU A 152 -14.25 -7.07 -17.59
N PRO A 153 -13.48 -7.90 -16.85
CA PRO A 153 -12.60 -7.37 -15.81
C PRO A 153 -11.52 -6.50 -16.44
N ASN A 154 -11.36 -5.27 -15.96
CA ASN A 154 -10.33 -4.36 -16.45
C ASN A 154 -9.04 -4.52 -15.62
N ARG A 155 -8.30 -5.62 -15.87
CA ARG A 155 -7.10 -5.97 -15.08
C ARG A 155 -5.99 -4.92 -15.13
N ALA A 156 -5.86 -4.20 -16.24
CA ALA A 156 -4.87 -3.13 -16.37
C ALA A 156 -5.23 -1.95 -15.46
N LEU A 157 -6.50 -1.53 -15.46
CA LEU A 157 -7.01 -0.49 -14.58
C LEU A 157 -6.95 -0.91 -13.11
N ASP A 158 -7.30 -2.16 -12.80
CA ASP A 158 -7.20 -2.73 -11.45
C ASP A 158 -5.75 -2.70 -10.95
N GLY A 159 -4.80 -3.16 -11.77
CA GLY A 159 -3.37 -3.12 -11.43
C GLY A 159 -2.85 -1.71 -11.17
N ALA A 160 -3.27 -0.72 -11.98
CA ALA A 160 -2.90 0.68 -11.78
C ALA A 160 -3.46 1.25 -10.47
N LEU A 161 -4.75 1.01 -10.20
CA LEU A 161 -5.42 1.40 -8.95
C LEU A 161 -4.74 0.81 -7.72
N GLN A 162 -4.53 -0.52 -7.71
CA GLN A 162 -3.88 -1.23 -6.61
C GLN A 162 -2.47 -0.69 -6.36
N GLY A 163 -1.70 -0.43 -7.44
CA GLY A 163 -0.36 0.13 -7.37
C GLY A 163 -0.36 1.53 -6.75
N LEU A 164 -1.19 2.44 -7.26
CA LEU A 164 -1.28 3.81 -6.76
C LEU A 164 -1.75 3.89 -5.30
N ILE A 165 -2.76 3.10 -4.93
CA ILE A 165 -3.25 3.11 -3.54
C ILE A 165 -2.22 2.48 -2.59
N LYS A 166 -1.50 1.43 -3.02
CA LYS A 166 -0.40 0.87 -2.22
C LYS A 166 0.73 1.88 -2.03
N SER A 167 1.09 2.63 -3.08
CA SER A 167 2.06 3.72 -2.97
C SER A 167 1.57 4.79 -1.99
N LEU A 168 0.30 5.19 -2.08
CA LEU A 168 -0.28 6.16 -1.16
C LEU A 168 -0.21 5.69 0.31
N ALA A 169 -0.57 4.43 0.61
CA ALA A 169 -0.48 3.89 1.96
C ALA A 169 0.97 3.83 2.47
N GLY A 170 1.91 3.40 1.62
CA GLY A 170 3.34 3.34 1.95
C GLY A 170 3.96 4.70 2.30
N GLU A 171 3.50 5.79 1.68
CA GLU A 171 3.94 7.14 2.06
C GLU A 171 3.37 7.61 3.42
N LEU A 172 2.29 6.99 3.91
CA LEU A 172 1.59 7.38 5.15
C LEU A 172 2.00 6.58 6.39
N ASP A 173 2.43 5.32 6.23
CA ASP A 173 2.70 4.40 7.35
C ASP A 173 4.12 4.54 7.96
N ASP A 174 4.98 5.41 7.44
CA ASP A 174 6.29 5.68 8.04
C ASP A 174 6.15 6.51 9.34
N GLU A 175 6.51 5.90 10.48
CA GLU A 175 6.52 6.34 11.89
C GLU A 175 7.18 7.72 12.22
N CYS A 176 7.58 8.50 11.21
CA CYS A 176 8.22 9.81 11.39
C CYS A 176 7.22 11.00 11.36
N SER A 177 5.93 10.75 11.13
CA SER A 177 4.95 11.81 10.85
C SER A 177 4.16 12.24 12.10
N SER A 178 4.77 13.02 12.97
CA SER A 178 4.09 13.70 14.09
C SER A 178 3.81 15.18 13.80
N SER A 179 3.24 15.49 12.62
CA SER A 179 2.65 16.81 12.38
C SER A 179 1.39 16.71 11.50
N ALA A 180 0.34 17.40 11.97
CA ALA A 180 -0.99 17.61 11.38
C ALA A 180 -1.31 16.75 10.15
N SER A 181 -1.71 15.49 10.37
CA SER A 181 -2.21 14.63 9.31
C SER A 181 -3.47 15.26 8.69
N ASN A 182 -3.42 15.49 7.38
CA ASN A 182 -4.62 15.82 6.63
C ASN A 182 -5.61 14.66 6.80
N ALA A 183 -6.78 14.93 7.38
CA ALA A 183 -7.79 13.91 7.71
C ALA A 183 -8.14 13.02 6.50
N GLN A 184 -8.14 13.61 5.30
CA GLN A 184 -8.42 12.91 4.05
C GLN A 184 -7.29 11.94 3.67
N LEU A 185 -6.02 12.32 3.89
CA LEU A 185 -4.88 11.43 3.68
C LEU A 185 -4.87 10.30 4.70
N SER A 186 -5.09 10.60 5.98
CA SER A 186 -5.13 9.56 7.03
C SER A 186 -6.26 8.56 6.84
N ALA A 187 -7.33 8.91 6.11
CA ALA A 187 -8.39 7.96 5.76
C ALA A 187 -7.94 6.88 4.76
N TRP A 188 -6.80 7.09 4.08
CA TRP A 188 -6.21 6.19 3.09
C TRP A 188 -4.98 5.43 3.60
N SER A 189 -4.59 5.59 4.87
CA SER A 189 -3.61 4.69 5.51
C SER A 189 -4.17 3.26 5.59
N ASP A 190 -3.33 2.28 5.92
CA ASP A 190 -3.76 0.88 6.00
C ASP A 190 -4.92 0.65 6.98
N GLU A 191 -4.96 1.41 8.08
CA GLU A 191 -6.06 1.39 9.06
C GLU A 191 -7.18 2.41 8.76
N GLY A 192 -7.03 3.21 7.71
CA GLY A 192 -7.95 4.28 7.37
C GLY A 192 -9.33 3.78 6.88
N LEU A 193 -10.40 4.50 7.26
CA LEU A 193 -11.77 4.11 6.93
C LEU A 193 -12.05 4.05 5.42
N ALA A 194 -11.50 4.99 4.63
CA ALA A 194 -11.69 5.01 3.18
C ALA A 194 -10.97 3.83 2.51
N ARG A 195 -9.77 3.49 3.00
CA ARG A 195 -9.01 2.31 2.54
C ARG A 195 -9.76 1.01 2.82
N GLN A 196 -10.33 0.87 4.02
CA GLN A 196 -11.12 -0.31 4.39
C GLN A 196 -12.40 -0.41 3.55
N ASP A 197 -13.15 0.68 3.38
CA ASP A 197 -14.34 0.71 2.53
C ASP A 197 -14.01 0.30 1.09
N TRP A 198 -12.97 0.90 0.50
CA TRP A 198 -12.53 0.57 -0.85
C TRP A 198 -12.17 -0.92 -0.98
N THR A 199 -11.46 -1.47 0.01
CA THR A 199 -11.06 -2.89 0.04
C THR A 199 -12.27 -3.82 0.11
N ASN A 200 -13.29 -3.44 0.89
CA ASN A 200 -14.55 -4.18 1.00
C ASN A 200 -15.32 -4.18 -0.33
N ARG A 201 -15.39 -3.01 -1.00
CA ARG A 201 -15.99 -2.88 -2.33
C ARG A 201 -15.24 -3.68 -3.40
N ASP A 202 -13.90 -3.67 -3.37
CA ASP A 202 -13.05 -4.35 -4.36
C ASP A 202 -13.11 -5.87 -4.23
N SER A 203 -12.63 -6.38 -3.11
CA SER A 203 -12.25 -7.78 -2.97
C SER A 203 -13.36 -8.67 -2.41
N ARG A 204 -14.17 -8.15 -1.48
CA ARG A 204 -15.15 -8.96 -0.75
C ARG A 204 -16.50 -9.02 -1.45
N ILE A 205 -16.93 -7.92 -2.06
CA ILE A 205 -18.26 -7.82 -2.66
C ILE A 205 -18.13 -7.85 -4.18
N GLY A 206 -17.55 -6.80 -4.78
CA GLY A 206 -17.59 -6.59 -6.23
C GLY A 206 -17.02 -7.74 -7.06
N ARG A 207 -15.79 -8.15 -6.79
CA ARG A 207 -15.12 -9.23 -7.54
C ARG A 207 -15.86 -10.57 -7.43
N ASN A 208 -16.40 -10.88 -6.26
CA ASN A 208 -17.11 -12.13 -5.99
C ASN A 208 -18.45 -12.18 -6.72
N GLU A 209 -19.26 -11.12 -6.64
CA GLU A 209 -20.53 -11.04 -7.37
C GLU A 209 -20.34 -11.20 -8.87
N MET A 210 -19.34 -10.51 -9.42
CA MET A 210 -19.09 -10.51 -10.85
C MET A 210 -18.56 -11.87 -11.36
N THR A 211 -17.73 -12.53 -10.56
CA THR A 211 -17.24 -13.89 -10.84
C THR A 211 -18.36 -14.92 -10.76
N SER A 212 -19.20 -14.83 -9.71
CA SER A 212 -20.35 -15.73 -9.51
C SER A 212 -21.35 -15.63 -10.65
N LEU A 213 -21.74 -14.39 -11.02
CA LEU A 213 -22.65 -14.14 -12.12
C LEU A 213 -22.07 -14.62 -13.45
N GLY A 214 -20.79 -14.33 -13.73
CA GLY A 214 -20.12 -14.76 -14.95
C GLY A 214 -20.05 -16.28 -15.11
N ALA A 215 -19.76 -17.00 -14.02
CA ALA A 215 -19.66 -18.46 -14.02
C ALA A 215 -20.99 -19.18 -14.29
N GLN A 216 -22.10 -18.57 -13.87
CA GLN A 216 -23.45 -19.12 -14.03
C GLN A 216 -24.19 -18.49 -15.23
N TRP A 217 -23.56 -17.56 -15.93
CA TRP A 217 -24.20 -16.74 -16.97
C TRP A 217 -24.86 -17.56 -18.07
N THR A 218 -24.30 -18.72 -18.45
CA THR A 218 -24.85 -19.54 -19.54
C THR A 218 -26.09 -20.34 -19.15
N THR A 219 -26.27 -20.61 -17.85
CA THR A 219 -27.28 -21.54 -17.31
C THR A 219 -28.38 -20.87 -16.49
N MET A 220 -28.18 -19.65 -15.99
CA MET A 220 -29.18 -18.92 -15.19
C MET A 220 -30.54 -18.77 -15.90
N LYS A 221 -31.62 -18.91 -15.15
CA LYS A 221 -32.97 -18.66 -15.63
C LYS A 221 -33.48 -17.31 -15.11
N ALA A 222 -34.63 -16.88 -15.60
CA ALA A 222 -35.30 -15.68 -15.14
C ALA A 222 -35.40 -15.58 -13.61
N VAL A 223 -35.76 -16.69 -12.93
CA VAL A 223 -35.82 -16.75 -11.46
C VAL A 223 -34.46 -16.47 -10.79
N ASP A 224 -33.37 -16.96 -11.37
CA ASP A 224 -32.02 -16.74 -10.84
C ASP A 224 -31.61 -15.28 -11.00
N PHE A 225 -31.99 -14.63 -12.11
CA PHE A 225 -31.79 -13.18 -12.29
C PHE A 225 -32.59 -12.34 -11.30
N VAL A 226 -33.84 -12.74 -10.99
CA VAL A 226 -34.65 -12.06 -9.96
C VAL A 226 -34.02 -12.23 -8.58
N ASN A 227 -33.55 -13.44 -8.24
CA ASN A 227 -32.84 -13.68 -6.99
C ASN A 227 -31.57 -12.84 -6.87
N PHE A 228 -30.79 -12.76 -7.95
CA PHE A 228 -29.59 -11.94 -8.00
C PHE A 228 -29.91 -10.44 -7.90
N LYS A 229 -30.97 -9.96 -8.56
CA LYS A 229 -31.46 -8.59 -8.42
C LYS A 229 -31.81 -8.26 -6.96
N ASN A 230 -32.53 -9.16 -6.28
CA ASN A 230 -32.89 -8.99 -4.87
C ASN A 230 -31.65 -8.97 -3.97
N HIS A 231 -30.65 -9.83 -4.23
CA HIS A 231 -29.37 -9.85 -3.51
C HIS A 231 -28.58 -8.54 -3.66
N LEU A 232 -28.73 -7.84 -4.79
CA LEU A 232 -28.09 -6.54 -5.03
C LEU A 232 -28.85 -5.35 -4.40
N ASP A 233 -29.98 -5.58 -3.73
CA ASP A 233 -30.88 -4.56 -3.18
C ASP A 233 -31.34 -3.51 -4.22
N VAL A 234 -31.62 -3.95 -5.46
CA VAL A 234 -32.11 -3.10 -6.58
C VAL A 234 -33.33 -3.68 -7.26
#